data_AF-A0A947AML1-F1
#
_entry.id   AF-A0A947AML1-F1
#
_cell.length_a   1.000
_cell.length_b   1.000
_cell.length_c   1.000
_cell.angle_alpha   90.00
_cell.angle_beta   90.00
_cell.angle_gamma   90.00
#
_symmetry.space_group_name_H-M   'P 1'
#
loop_
_entity.id
_entity.type
_entity.pdbx_description
1 polymer ?
#
loop_
_entity_poly.entity_id
_entity_poly.type
_entity_poly.pdbx_seq_one_letter_code
_entity_poly.pdbx_strand_id
1 'polypeptide(L)'
;MRMRTVLGSIIALLLLACLAGPAAAITAFGGNPFYRPPLTSVKQMKTMFMEQKEDVRKGLEKAGLGEVYDSLMLQLPDAQVATVEYYKGKKLQWMFYRRNGKGPVLIDRDVVWESDSPFAGFEFFVDHNSKRYTFVVPLVCGNLALANVGPIPAPVLPVAAPALTPTPAPTPAPAPTPAPAEVAPAALPFAFVADVGYLYQADPAHYLLLRGGIEYPLNDNVSLLGMVGVAPKLEGIDGETAFLLDVMLNYNWTKMFVGVGLGAWLTGGDSDLDTEDNDLDIILDIGYQFYEKPDAFKLSGFIELRSAVDEFSDFDLYGRVGAGLRFHF
;
A
#
# COMPACT_ATOMS: atom_id res chain seq x y z
N MET A 1 10.90 38.50 -2.35
CA MET A 1 11.47 37.61 -3.40
C MET A 1 12.20 36.37 -2.85
N ARG A 2 12.84 36.41 -1.65
CA ARG A 2 13.53 35.25 -1.05
C ARG A 2 12.63 34.13 -0.52
N MET A 3 11.41 34.44 -0.06
CA MET A 3 10.53 33.44 0.58
C MET A 3 9.86 32.48 -0.42
N ARG A 4 9.51 32.98 -1.62
CA ARG A 4 8.94 32.17 -2.72
C ARG A 4 9.90 31.06 -3.22
N THR A 5 11.21 31.34 -3.24
CA THR A 5 12.23 30.37 -3.67
C THR A 5 12.51 29.30 -2.61
N VAL A 6 12.43 29.67 -1.33
CA VAL A 6 12.58 28.75 -0.19
C VAL A 6 11.38 27.80 -0.10
N LEU A 7 10.16 28.32 -0.21
CA LEU A 7 8.94 27.51 -0.16
C LEU A 7 8.86 26.51 -1.33
N GLY A 8 9.21 26.96 -2.55
CA GLY A 8 9.28 26.08 -3.72
C GLY A 8 10.32 24.96 -3.58
N SER A 9 11.44 25.23 -2.89
CA SER A 9 12.51 24.24 -2.67
C SER A 9 12.13 23.21 -1.60
N ILE A 10 11.38 23.61 -0.57
CA ILE A 10 10.86 22.71 0.48
C ILE A 10 9.79 21.76 -0.10
N ILE A 11 8.88 22.29 -0.93
CA ILE A 11 7.87 21.47 -1.62
C ILE A 11 8.53 20.45 -2.56
N ALA A 12 9.56 20.86 -3.31
CA ALA A 12 10.31 19.95 -4.18
C ALA A 12 11.06 18.85 -3.40
N LEU A 13 11.60 19.18 -2.21
CA LEU A 13 12.29 18.21 -1.35
C LEU A 13 11.31 17.22 -0.68
N LEU A 14 10.14 17.69 -0.27
CA LEU A 14 9.04 16.85 0.24
C LEU A 14 8.52 15.89 -0.83
N LEU A 15 8.37 16.36 -2.07
CA LEU A 15 7.99 15.50 -3.21
C LEU A 15 9.05 14.44 -3.55
N LEU A 16 10.34 14.74 -3.36
CA LEU A 16 11.42 13.77 -3.58
C LEU A 16 11.50 12.69 -2.49
N ALA A 17 11.12 13.00 -1.24
CA ALA A 17 11.13 12.05 -0.13
C ALA A 17 10.02 10.97 -0.24
N CYS A 18 9.00 11.19 -1.07
CA CYS A 18 7.88 10.28 -1.28
C CYS A 18 8.19 9.02 -2.11
N LEU A 19 9.43 8.85 -2.61
CA LEU A 19 9.81 7.76 -3.54
C LEU A 19 10.39 6.51 -2.86
N ALA A 20 10.64 6.52 -1.55
CA ALA A 20 11.18 5.37 -0.82
C ALA A 20 10.12 4.76 0.11
N GLY A 21 9.26 3.90 -0.43
CA GLY A 21 8.24 3.18 0.36
C GLY A 21 8.85 2.00 1.14
N PRO A 22 8.43 1.73 2.38
CA PRO A 22 8.84 0.52 3.11
C PRO A 22 8.07 -0.71 2.64
N ALA A 23 8.72 -1.86 2.82
CA ALA A 23 8.23 -3.18 2.48
C ALA A 23 6.87 -3.54 3.15
N ALA A 24 5.96 -4.17 2.40
CA ALA A 24 4.67 -4.66 2.88
C ALA A 24 4.85 -5.97 3.67
N ALA A 25 4.52 -5.96 4.96
CA ALA A 25 4.59 -7.13 5.82
C ALA A 25 3.33 -8.01 5.64
N ILE A 26 3.51 -9.30 5.31
CA ILE A 26 2.42 -10.27 5.16
C ILE A 26 2.65 -11.42 6.16
N THR A 27 1.62 -11.74 6.94
CA THR A 27 1.64 -12.82 7.95
C THR A 27 0.77 -14.02 7.58
N ALA A 28 -0.07 -13.89 6.53
CA ALA A 28 -0.94 -14.96 6.05
C ALA A 28 -1.13 -14.89 4.53
N PHE A 29 -1.17 -16.05 3.87
CA PHE A 29 -1.54 -16.19 2.46
C PHE A 29 -2.94 -16.83 2.32
N GLY A 30 -3.58 -16.64 1.17
CA GLY A 30 -4.84 -17.31 0.80
C GLY A 30 -6.09 -16.42 0.75
N GLY A 31 -6.07 -15.24 1.39
CA GLY A 31 -7.18 -14.27 1.31
C GLY A 31 -7.36 -13.68 -0.10
N ASN A 32 -6.24 -13.41 -0.78
CA ASN A 32 -6.20 -12.81 -2.11
C ASN A 32 -5.47 -13.69 -3.14
N PRO A 33 -6.03 -14.84 -3.55
CA PRO A 33 -5.33 -15.78 -4.41
C PRO A 33 -5.40 -15.38 -5.88
N PHE A 34 -4.29 -15.55 -6.59
CA PHE A 34 -4.26 -15.45 -8.05
C PHE A 34 -4.99 -16.63 -8.70
N TYR A 35 -4.90 -17.81 -8.07
CA TYR A 35 -5.50 -19.04 -8.55
C TYR A 35 -6.16 -19.83 -7.42
N ARG A 36 -7.31 -20.45 -7.74
CA ARG A 36 -7.99 -21.43 -6.89
C ARG A 36 -8.35 -22.65 -7.73
N PRO A 37 -8.23 -23.88 -7.19
CA PRO A 37 -7.87 -24.24 -5.81
C PRO A 37 -6.37 -24.11 -5.50
N PRO A 38 -5.93 -24.29 -4.24
CA PRO A 38 -4.51 -24.40 -3.89
C PRO A 38 -3.76 -25.39 -4.80
N LEU A 39 -2.50 -25.08 -5.07
CA LEU A 39 -1.63 -25.90 -5.89
C LEU A 39 -1.09 -27.09 -5.11
N THR A 40 -1.14 -28.26 -5.73
CA THR A 40 -0.73 -29.55 -5.14
C THR A 40 0.41 -30.21 -5.91
N SER A 41 0.71 -29.73 -7.13
CA SER A 41 1.77 -30.30 -7.97
C SER A 41 2.36 -29.29 -8.95
N VAL A 42 3.59 -29.56 -9.39
CA VAL A 42 4.26 -28.79 -10.45
C VAL A 42 3.44 -28.80 -11.75
N LYS A 43 2.80 -29.92 -12.08
CA LYS A 43 1.93 -30.03 -13.26
C LYS A 43 0.78 -29.03 -13.17
N GLN A 44 0.10 -28.96 -12.03
CA GLN A 44 -1.00 -28.01 -11.80
C GLN A 44 -0.51 -26.56 -11.89
N MET A 45 0.66 -26.26 -11.32
CA MET A 45 1.28 -24.94 -11.44
C MET A 45 1.52 -24.58 -12.92
N LYS A 46 2.15 -25.46 -13.70
CA LYS A 46 2.40 -25.21 -15.14
C LYS A 46 1.10 -25.04 -15.92
N THR A 47 0.07 -25.86 -15.64
CA THR A 47 -1.27 -25.70 -16.23
C THR A 47 -1.89 -24.34 -15.88
N MET A 48 -1.81 -23.91 -14.62
CA MET A 48 -2.29 -22.59 -14.18
C MET A 48 -1.65 -21.47 -15.00
N PHE A 49 -0.33 -21.48 -15.21
CA PHE A 49 0.33 -20.44 -16.02
C PHE A 49 -0.18 -20.39 -17.45
N MET A 50 -0.42 -21.55 -18.07
CA MET A 50 -0.92 -21.63 -19.45
C MET A 50 -2.38 -21.17 -19.57
N GLU A 51 -3.22 -21.52 -18.60
CA GLU A 51 -4.62 -21.09 -18.53
C GLU A 51 -4.74 -19.58 -18.25
N GLN A 52 -3.85 -19.06 -17.40
CA GLN A 52 -3.87 -17.66 -16.95
C GLN A 52 -2.92 -16.76 -17.76
N LYS A 53 -2.48 -17.18 -18.96
CA LYS A 53 -1.39 -16.54 -19.71
C LYS A 53 -1.56 -15.02 -19.91
N GLU A 54 -2.78 -14.56 -20.21
CA GLU A 54 -3.05 -13.13 -20.42
C GLU A 54 -2.93 -12.32 -19.11
N ASP A 55 -3.35 -12.93 -18.01
CA ASP A 55 -3.28 -12.28 -16.70
C ASP A 55 -1.85 -12.34 -16.13
N VAL A 56 -1.09 -13.39 -16.44
CA VAL A 56 0.36 -13.44 -16.16
C VAL A 56 1.10 -12.36 -16.95
N ARG A 57 0.77 -12.17 -18.24
CA ARG A 57 1.34 -11.10 -19.06
C ARG A 57 1.07 -9.73 -18.47
N LYS A 58 -0.20 -9.42 -18.17
CA LYS A 58 -0.61 -8.15 -17.55
C LYS A 58 0.06 -7.95 -16.19
N GLY A 59 0.18 -9.00 -15.38
CA GLY A 59 0.86 -8.94 -14.09
C GLY A 59 2.33 -8.57 -14.25
N LEU A 60 3.04 -9.21 -15.20
CA LEU A 60 4.45 -8.90 -15.48
C LEU A 60 4.61 -7.48 -16.03
N GLU A 61 3.74 -7.04 -16.93
CA GLU A 61 3.71 -5.64 -17.42
C GLU A 61 3.56 -4.65 -16.24
N LYS A 62 2.59 -4.88 -15.35
CA LYS A 62 2.39 -4.05 -14.14
C LYS A 62 3.59 -4.07 -13.18
N ALA A 63 4.29 -5.20 -13.10
CA ALA A 63 5.51 -5.34 -12.32
C ALA A 63 6.75 -4.71 -12.97
N GLY A 64 6.64 -4.20 -14.21
CA GLY A 64 7.77 -3.65 -14.98
C GLY A 64 8.67 -4.73 -15.61
N LEU A 65 8.16 -5.95 -15.79
CA LEU A 65 8.87 -7.12 -16.34
C LEU A 65 8.13 -7.73 -17.54
N GLY A 66 7.39 -6.93 -18.30
CA GLY A 66 6.66 -7.39 -19.49
C GLY A 66 7.57 -8.07 -20.52
N GLU A 67 8.81 -7.61 -20.67
CA GLU A 67 9.82 -8.20 -21.57
C GLU A 67 10.21 -9.65 -21.20
N VAL A 68 10.04 -10.04 -19.94
CA VAL A 68 10.38 -11.40 -19.45
C VAL A 68 9.28 -12.41 -19.79
N TYR A 69 8.07 -11.95 -20.15
CA TYR A 69 6.90 -12.82 -20.37
C TYR A 69 7.16 -13.93 -21.40
N ASP A 70 7.68 -13.58 -22.58
CA ASP A 70 7.91 -14.57 -23.64
C ASP A 70 8.95 -15.61 -23.21
N SER A 71 9.99 -15.17 -22.48
CA SER A 71 11.01 -16.08 -21.93
C SER A 71 10.44 -16.99 -20.85
N LEU A 72 9.58 -16.47 -19.99
CA LEU A 72 8.85 -17.26 -18.98
C LEU A 72 8.01 -18.34 -19.66
N MET A 73 7.16 -17.96 -20.63
CA MET A 73 6.27 -18.91 -21.28
C MET A 73 7.01 -19.95 -22.14
N LEU A 74 8.16 -19.58 -22.70
CA LEU A 74 9.02 -20.49 -23.44
C LEU A 74 9.73 -21.51 -22.54
N GLN A 75 10.25 -21.08 -21.38
CA GLN A 75 11.10 -21.91 -20.52
C GLN A 75 10.32 -22.70 -19.46
N LEU A 76 9.17 -22.21 -19.02
CA LEU A 76 8.38 -22.83 -17.95
C LEU A 76 8.01 -24.31 -18.20
N PRO A 77 7.69 -24.76 -19.44
CA PRO A 77 7.42 -26.18 -19.71
C PRO A 77 8.56 -27.10 -19.29
N ASP A 78 9.80 -26.69 -19.52
CA ASP A 78 11.02 -27.48 -19.27
C ASP A 78 11.75 -27.08 -17.98
N ALA A 79 11.32 -26.00 -17.32
CA ALA A 79 11.92 -25.51 -16.09
C ALA A 79 11.94 -26.60 -15.01
N GLN A 80 13.09 -26.71 -14.34
CA GLN A 80 13.23 -27.45 -13.10
C GLN A 80 12.57 -26.64 -11.98
N VAL A 81 11.62 -27.27 -11.29
CA VAL A 81 10.83 -26.63 -10.23
C VAL A 81 11.12 -27.35 -8.93
N ALA A 82 11.58 -26.61 -7.93
CA ALA A 82 11.78 -27.12 -6.57
C ALA A 82 10.59 -26.74 -5.69
N THR A 83 10.25 -27.59 -4.74
CA THR A 83 9.37 -27.20 -3.62
C THR A 83 10.25 -26.73 -2.47
N VAL A 84 10.05 -25.50 -2.02
CA VAL A 84 10.90 -24.84 -1.02
C VAL A 84 10.03 -24.27 0.10
N GLU A 85 10.52 -24.34 1.33
CA GLU A 85 9.94 -23.63 2.48
C GLU A 85 10.62 -22.28 2.67
N TYR A 86 9.82 -21.25 2.91
CA TYR A 86 10.29 -19.89 3.17
C TYR A 86 9.94 -19.47 4.59
N TYR A 87 10.96 -19.05 5.33
CA TYR A 87 10.86 -18.64 6.72
C TYR A 87 10.69 -17.12 6.85
N LYS A 88 10.36 -16.69 8.07
CA LYS A 88 10.23 -15.28 8.46
C LYS A 88 11.40 -14.42 7.97
N GLY A 89 11.11 -13.20 7.55
CA GLY A 89 12.05 -12.23 7.00
C GLY A 89 12.36 -12.44 5.52
N LYS A 90 11.85 -13.51 4.87
CA LYS A 90 12.01 -13.68 3.42
C LYS A 90 11.36 -12.50 2.69
N LYS A 91 12.17 -11.82 1.87
CA LYS A 91 11.71 -10.75 0.98
C LYS A 91 11.42 -11.29 -0.41
N LEU A 92 10.32 -10.82 -0.99
CA LEU A 92 9.92 -10.98 -2.37
C LEU A 92 9.78 -9.57 -2.96
N GLN A 93 10.42 -9.31 -4.10
CA GLN A 93 10.45 -7.98 -4.72
C GLN A 93 9.04 -7.51 -5.11
N TRP A 94 8.20 -8.45 -5.55
CA TRP A 94 6.78 -8.23 -5.78
C TRP A 94 6.04 -9.55 -5.80
N MET A 95 4.71 -9.49 -5.70
CA MET A 95 3.80 -10.63 -5.79
C MET A 95 2.47 -10.27 -6.46
N PHE A 96 1.96 -11.16 -7.30
CA PHE A 96 0.66 -11.06 -7.95
C PHE A 96 -0.45 -11.44 -6.97
N TYR A 97 -1.59 -10.77 -7.08
CA TYR A 97 -2.79 -11.23 -6.40
C TYR A 97 -4.05 -10.75 -7.13
N ARG A 98 -5.20 -11.31 -6.71
CA ARG A 98 -6.53 -10.79 -7.05
C ARG A 98 -7.27 -10.54 -5.76
N ARG A 99 -7.95 -9.39 -5.64
CA ARG A 99 -8.75 -9.07 -4.45
C ARG A 99 -9.84 -10.14 -4.29
N ASN A 100 -9.81 -10.88 -3.18
CA ASN A 100 -10.71 -12.01 -2.91
C ASN A 100 -10.75 -13.08 -4.02
N GLY A 101 -9.67 -13.21 -4.81
CA GLY A 101 -9.59 -14.17 -5.91
C GLY A 101 -10.32 -13.76 -7.19
N LYS A 102 -10.78 -12.51 -7.29
CA LYS A 102 -11.58 -12.01 -8.43
C LYS A 102 -11.02 -10.69 -8.98
N GLY A 103 -11.43 -10.35 -10.20
CA GLY A 103 -11.08 -9.08 -10.83
C GLY A 103 -9.69 -9.06 -11.47
N PRO A 104 -9.15 -7.87 -11.75
CA PRO A 104 -7.86 -7.71 -12.40
C PRO A 104 -6.70 -8.16 -11.51
N VAL A 105 -5.57 -8.48 -12.14
CA VAL A 105 -4.32 -8.75 -11.41
C VAL A 105 -3.78 -7.46 -10.81
N LEU A 106 -3.44 -7.54 -9.52
CA LEU A 106 -2.82 -6.50 -8.71
C LEU A 106 -1.41 -6.93 -8.31
N ILE A 107 -0.57 -5.95 -7.96
CA ILE A 107 0.84 -6.16 -7.62
C ILE A 107 1.10 -5.54 -6.26
N ASP A 108 1.52 -6.37 -5.30
CA ASP A 108 2.14 -5.89 -4.06
C ASP A 108 3.66 -5.85 -4.27
N ARG A 109 4.30 -4.74 -3.89
CA ARG A 109 5.75 -4.55 -3.96
C ARG A 109 6.39 -4.75 -2.60
N ASP A 110 7.65 -5.19 -2.59
CA ASP A 110 8.48 -5.34 -1.40
C ASP A 110 7.77 -6.17 -0.32
N VAL A 111 7.32 -7.37 -0.68
CA VAL A 111 6.60 -8.26 0.23
C VAL A 111 7.58 -8.94 1.18
N VAL A 112 7.35 -8.84 2.49
CA VAL A 112 8.12 -9.54 3.52
C VAL A 112 7.23 -10.54 4.23
N TRP A 113 7.69 -11.78 4.32
CA TRP A 113 7.02 -12.81 5.12
C TRP A 113 7.32 -12.61 6.60
N GLU A 114 6.32 -12.27 7.41
CA GLU A 114 6.48 -11.95 8.84
C GLU A 114 5.88 -13.02 9.78
N SER A 115 5.32 -14.10 9.23
CA SER A 115 4.81 -15.19 10.05
C SER A 115 5.93 -16.04 10.63
N ASP A 116 5.75 -16.52 11.86
CA ASP A 116 6.68 -17.47 12.49
C ASP A 116 6.58 -18.88 11.88
N SER A 117 5.47 -19.19 11.21
CA SER A 117 5.30 -20.42 10.44
C SER A 117 5.84 -20.24 9.01
N PRO A 118 6.64 -21.18 8.47
CA PRO A 118 7.07 -21.09 7.09
C PRO A 118 5.89 -21.30 6.12
N PHE A 119 6.03 -20.81 4.91
CA PHE A 119 5.13 -21.16 3.80
C PHE A 119 5.87 -21.98 2.75
N ALA A 120 5.17 -22.94 2.15
CA ALA A 120 5.69 -23.71 1.03
C ALA A 120 5.38 -23.00 -0.31
N GLY A 121 6.36 -22.99 -1.21
CA GLY A 121 6.22 -22.47 -2.58
C GLY A 121 6.94 -23.33 -3.60
N PHE A 122 6.50 -23.26 -4.86
CA PHE A 122 7.30 -23.71 -5.99
C PHE A 122 8.31 -22.62 -6.36
N GLU A 123 9.59 -22.96 -6.44
CA GLU A 123 10.66 -22.09 -6.92
C GLU A 123 11.18 -22.58 -8.28
N PHE A 124 11.37 -21.65 -9.21
CA PHE A 124 11.99 -21.93 -10.50
C PHE A 124 12.68 -20.69 -11.07
N PHE A 125 13.45 -20.88 -12.14
CA PHE A 125 14.24 -19.83 -12.76
C PHE A 125 13.86 -19.62 -14.23
N VAL A 126 13.95 -18.38 -14.69
CA VAL A 126 13.88 -18.00 -16.10
C VAL A 126 15.09 -17.14 -16.43
N ASP A 127 15.77 -17.49 -17.50
CA ASP A 127 16.92 -16.71 -17.98
C ASP A 127 16.47 -15.76 -19.10
N HIS A 128 16.79 -14.47 -18.98
CA HIS A 128 16.45 -13.44 -19.96
C HIS A 128 17.52 -12.34 -19.96
N ASN A 129 18.03 -11.95 -21.14
CA ASN A 129 19.03 -10.89 -21.30
C ASN A 129 20.23 -10.99 -20.32
N SER A 130 20.84 -12.17 -20.21
CA SER A 130 21.97 -12.47 -19.31
C SER A 130 21.67 -12.37 -17.80
N LYS A 131 20.38 -12.29 -17.43
CA LYS A 131 19.93 -12.31 -16.04
C LYS A 131 19.08 -13.56 -15.78
N ARG A 132 19.17 -14.07 -14.56
CA ARG A 132 18.32 -15.12 -14.01
C ARG A 132 17.30 -14.52 -13.07
N TYR A 133 16.04 -14.74 -13.38
CA TYR A 133 14.88 -14.35 -12.58
C TYR A 133 14.44 -15.55 -11.75
N THR A 134 14.43 -15.41 -10.43
CA THR A 134 13.99 -16.46 -9.49
C THR A 134 12.55 -16.19 -9.09
N PHE A 135 11.64 -17.04 -9.54
CA PHE A 135 10.22 -16.92 -9.27
C PHE A 135 9.79 -17.88 -8.16
N VAL A 136 8.81 -17.45 -7.38
CA VAL A 136 8.18 -18.22 -6.31
C VAL A 136 6.68 -18.22 -6.50
N VAL A 137 6.05 -19.37 -6.31
CA VAL A 137 4.59 -19.52 -6.38
C VAL A 137 4.11 -20.23 -5.11
N PRO A 138 3.55 -19.51 -4.11
CA PRO A 138 3.05 -20.12 -2.88
C PRO A 138 1.94 -21.13 -3.19
N LEU A 139 2.02 -22.31 -2.57
CA LEU A 139 1.10 -23.42 -2.85
C LEU A 139 -0.35 -23.06 -2.52
N VAL A 140 -0.57 -22.29 -1.45
CA VAL A 140 -1.92 -21.98 -0.95
C VAL A 140 -2.73 -21.05 -1.86
N CYS A 141 -2.08 -20.23 -2.69
CA CYS A 141 -2.77 -19.15 -3.43
C CYS A 141 -2.36 -18.99 -4.90
N GLY A 142 -1.30 -19.65 -5.35
CA GLY A 142 -0.84 -19.59 -6.74
C GLY A 142 -0.31 -18.21 -7.17
N ASN A 143 0.00 -17.34 -6.21
CA ASN A 143 0.48 -15.99 -6.48
C ASN A 143 1.89 -16.04 -7.07
N LEU A 144 2.10 -15.60 -8.32
CA LEU A 144 3.45 -15.46 -8.86
C LEU A 144 4.18 -14.32 -8.14
N ALA A 145 5.38 -14.60 -7.63
CA ALA A 145 6.24 -13.63 -6.98
C ALA A 145 7.67 -13.69 -7.51
N LEU A 146 8.39 -12.58 -7.43
CA LEU A 146 9.81 -12.52 -7.76
C LEU A 146 10.64 -12.49 -6.47
N ALA A 147 11.45 -13.52 -6.25
CA ALA A 147 12.36 -13.55 -5.11
C ALA A 147 13.68 -12.84 -5.39
N ASN A 148 14.26 -13.02 -6.58
CA ASN A 148 15.59 -12.50 -6.89
C ASN A 148 15.81 -12.28 -8.39
N VAL A 149 16.70 -11.34 -8.72
CA VAL A 149 17.27 -11.18 -10.06
C VAL A 149 18.78 -11.13 -9.91
N GLY A 150 19.50 -11.99 -10.62
CA GLY A 150 20.95 -12.07 -10.57
C GLY A 150 21.57 -12.42 -11.91
N PRO A 151 22.91 -12.49 -12.01
CA PRO A 151 23.57 -13.03 -13.20
C PRO A 151 23.23 -14.51 -13.38
N ILE A 152 23.22 -14.99 -14.62
CA ILE A 152 23.11 -16.42 -14.90
C ILE A 152 24.37 -17.11 -14.33
N PRO A 153 24.23 -18.11 -13.44
CA PRO A 153 25.37 -18.83 -12.91
C PRO A 153 26.21 -19.43 -14.05
N ALA A 154 27.53 -19.22 -13.99
CA ALA A 154 28.43 -19.87 -14.95
C ALA A 154 28.24 -21.39 -14.88
N PRO A 155 28.26 -22.11 -16.02
CA PRO A 155 28.23 -23.56 -16.01
C PRO A 155 29.35 -24.05 -15.10
N VAL A 156 28.97 -24.68 -13.98
CA VAL A 156 29.96 -25.30 -13.10
C VAL A 156 30.55 -26.45 -13.91
N LEU A 157 31.81 -26.32 -14.33
CA LEU A 157 32.54 -27.45 -14.89
C LEU A 157 32.46 -28.59 -13.87
N PRO A 158 32.17 -29.83 -14.28
CA PRO A 158 32.06 -30.94 -13.35
C PRO A 158 33.40 -31.13 -12.64
N VAL A 159 33.51 -30.64 -11.41
CA VAL A 159 34.56 -31.04 -10.49
C VAL A 159 34.22 -32.46 -10.07
N ALA A 160 35.14 -33.39 -10.28
CA ALA A 160 35.00 -34.79 -9.90
C ALA A 160 34.53 -34.90 -8.44
N ALA A 161 33.38 -35.56 -8.25
CA ALA A 161 32.76 -35.72 -6.95
C ALA A 161 33.65 -36.52 -5.98
N PRO A 162 33.91 -36.04 -4.76
CA PRO A 162 34.31 -36.90 -3.65
C PRO A 162 33.14 -37.84 -3.29
N ALA A 163 33.44 -39.11 -3.07
CA ALA A 163 32.45 -40.12 -2.68
C ALA A 163 31.78 -39.75 -1.34
N LEU A 164 30.46 -39.58 -1.36
CA LEU A 164 29.66 -39.35 -0.14
C LEU A 164 29.28 -40.70 0.50
N THR A 165 29.59 -40.82 1.79
CA THR A 165 29.05 -41.86 2.69
C THR A 165 27.57 -41.60 2.99
N PRO A 166 26.73 -42.65 3.12
CA PRO A 166 25.29 -42.49 3.33
C PRO A 166 24.97 -41.97 4.74
N THR A 167 24.22 -40.88 4.81
CA THR A 167 23.57 -40.38 6.03
C THR A 167 22.15 -40.96 6.12
N PRO A 168 21.62 -41.36 7.30
CA PRO A 168 20.30 -41.96 7.42
C PRO A 168 19.18 -40.94 7.16
N ALA A 169 18.11 -41.41 6.52
CA ALA A 169 16.91 -40.63 6.22
C ALA A 169 16.10 -40.30 7.50
N PRO A 170 15.59 -39.06 7.65
CA PRO A 170 14.63 -38.74 8.70
C PRO A 170 13.21 -39.19 8.31
N THR A 171 12.50 -39.74 9.30
CA THR A 171 11.10 -40.17 9.25
C THR A 171 10.15 -39.00 9.02
N PRO A 172 9.14 -39.09 8.14
CA PRO A 172 8.15 -38.02 7.95
C PRO A 172 7.24 -37.86 9.16
N ALA A 173 7.07 -36.62 9.62
CA ALA A 173 6.02 -36.25 10.58
C ALA A 173 4.64 -36.18 9.88
N PRO A 174 3.54 -36.51 10.56
CA PRO A 174 2.20 -36.48 9.98
C PRO A 174 1.73 -35.06 9.66
N ALA A 175 1.07 -34.90 8.51
CA ALA A 175 0.51 -33.65 8.03
C ALA A 175 -0.62 -33.14 8.94
N PRO A 176 -0.67 -31.84 9.28
CA PRO A 176 -1.78 -31.27 10.05
C PRO A 176 -3.05 -31.16 9.19
N THR A 177 -4.17 -31.54 9.81
CA THR A 177 -5.52 -31.37 9.26
C THR A 177 -5.84 -29.88 9.08
N PRO A 178 -6.25 -29.43 7.88
CA PRO A 178 -6.63 -28.03 7.66
C PRO A 178 -7.90 -27.69 8.46
N ALA A 179 -7.80 -26.65 9.28
CA ALA A 179 -8.95 -26.08 9.98
C ALA A 179 -9.98 -25.52 8.97
N PRO A 180 -11.29 -25.59 9.27
CA PRO A 180 -12.32 -25.03 8.41
C PRO A 180 -12.11 -23.53 8.18
N ALA A 181 -12.14 -23.10 6.92
CA ALA A 181 -12.07 -21.69 6.56
C ALA A 181 -13.32 -20.97 7.10
N GLU A 182 -13.11 -20.04 8.03
CA GLU A 182 -14.15 -19.15 8.53
C GLU A 182 -14.58 -18.21 7.41
N VAL A 183 -15.88 -18.16 7.14
CA VAL A 183 -16.46 -17.33 6.09
C VAL A 183 -16.49 -15.89 6.60
N ALA A 184 -15.56 -15.06 6.14
CA ALA A 184 -15.52 -13.64 6.49
C ALA A 184 -16.82 -12.93 6.01
N PRO A 185 -17.42 -12.05 6.84
CA PRO A 185 -18.58 -11.26 6.46
C PRO A 185 -18.27 -10.32 5.29
N ALA A 186 -19.30 -9.95 4.53
CA ALA A 186 -19.18 -9.04 3.41
C ALA A 186 -18.71 -7.65 3.88
N ALA A 187 -17.56 -7.20 3.38
CA ALA A 187 -17.03 -5.87 3.67
C ALA A 187 -17.94 -4.78 3.09
N LEU A 188 -18.12 -3.69 3.85
CA LEU A 188 -18.82 -2.50 3.37
C LEU A 188 -18.06 -1.84 2.20
N PRO A 189 -18.75 -1.13 1.30
CA PRO A 189 -18.11 -0.47 0.16
C PRO A 189 -17.41 0.85 0.54
N PHE A 190 -17.29 1.17 1.84
CA PHE A 190 -16.65 2.37 2.37
C PHE A 190 -15.98 2.04 3.71
N ALA A 191 -15.01 2.86 4.11
CA ALA A 191 -14.36 2.81 5.42
C ALA A 191 -14.83 3.97 6.29
N PHE A 192 -14.91 3.77 7.61
CA PHE A 192 -15.11 4.90 8.53
C PHE A 192 -13.77 5.55 8.83
N VAL A 193 -13.74 6.88 8.88
CA VAL A 193 -12.53 7.65 9.13
C VAL A 193 -12.74 8.60 10.29
N ALA A 194 -11.73 8.77 11.14
CA ALA A 194 -11.69 9.79 12.17
C ALA A 194 -10.33 10.48 12.18
N ASP A 195 -10.33 11.81 12.35
CA ASP A 195 -9.11 12.60 12.49
C ASP A 195 -9.10 13.33 13.84
N VAL A 196 -7.91 13.39 14.43
CA VAL A 196 -7.57 14.31 15.53
C VAL A 196 -6.30 15.05 15.15
N GLY A 197 -6.30 16.36 15.27
CA GLY A 197 -5.14 17.16 14.89
C GLY A 197 -5.08 18.50 15.57
N TYR A 198 -4.08 19.26 15.21
CA TYR A 198 -3.87 20.62 15.67
C TYR A 198 -3.67 21.52 14.45
N LEU A 199 -4.32 22.68 14.44
CA LEU A 199 -4.20 23.69 13.40
C LEU A 199 -3.66 25.00 14.01
N TYR A 200 -2.77 25.65 13.28
CA TYR A 200 -2.25 26.98 13.55
C TYR A 200 -2.65 27.92 12.42
N GLN A 201 -3.23 29.06 12.77
CA GLN A 201 -3.48 30.19 11.88
C GLN A 201 -2.43 31.28 12.14
N ALA A 202 -1.91 31.89 11.08
CA ALA A 202 -0.80 32.82 11.17
C ALA A 202 -1.15 34.12 11.92
N ASP A 203 -2.36 34.64 11.72
CA ASP A 203 -2.95 35.67 12.57
C ASP A 203 -3.48 35.01 13.85
N PRO A 204 -2.74 35.12 14.97
CA PRO A 204 -2.41 33.95 15.75
C PRO A 204 -3.62 33.33 16.42
N ALA A 205 -3.97 32.14 15.95
CA ALA A 205 -5.00 31.28 16.53
C ALA A 205 -4.63 29.80 16.44
N HIS A 206 -5.02 29.07 17.47
CA HIS A 206 -4.69 27.66 17.68
C HIS A 206 -5.98 26.87 17.83
N TYR A 207 -6.13 25.79 17.07
CA TYR A 207 -7.34 24.96 17.10
C TYR A 207 -7.02 23.49 17.30
N LEU A 208 -7.91 22.79 18.00
CA LEU A 208 -7.93 21.33 18.02
C LEU A 208 -8.86 20.86 16.89
N LEU A 209 -8.35 20.13 15.92
CA LEU A 209 -9.13 19.54 14.83
C LEU A 209 -9.73 18.20 15.27
N LEU A 210 -11.05 18.07 15.22
CA LEU A 210 -11.75 16.81 15.47
C LEU A 210 -12.80 16.58 14.37
N ARG A 211 -12.62 15.56 13.54
CA ARG A 211 -13.58 15.23 12.47
C ARG A 211 -13.77 13.74 12.27
N GLY A 212 -14.93 13.34 11.79
CA GLY A 212 -15.28 11.96 11.48
C GLY A 212 -16.06 11.89 10.17
N GLY A 213 -15.93 10.78 9.45
CA GLY A 213 -16.52 10.66 8.13
C GLY A 213 -16.40 9.29 7.50
N ILE A 214 -16.57 9.28 6.18
CA ILE A 214 -16.53 8.07 5.36
C ILE A 214 -15.57 8.25 4.18
N GLU A 215 -14.83 7.20 3.88
CA GLU A 215 -13.99 7.12 2.69
C GLU A 215 -14.54 6.08 1.71
N TYR A 216 -14.81 6.53 0.49
CA TYR A 216 -15.31 5.69 -0.59
C TYR A 216 -14.19 5.46 -1.62
N PRO A 217 -13.68 4.22 -1.79
CA PRO A 217 -12.67 3.91 -2.79
C PRO A 217 -13.27 4.00 -4.21
N LEU A 218 -12.75 4.91 -5.04
CA LEU A 218 -13.13 5.04 -6.44
C LEU A 218 -12.36 4.04 -7.33
N ASN A 219 -11.09 3.79 -6.99
CA ASN A 219 -10.25 2.75 -7.57
C ASN A 219 -9.14 2.33 -6.57
N ASP A 220 -8.11 1.61 -7.03
CA ASP A 220 -7.04 1.09 -6.15
C ASP A 220 -6.15 2.18 -5.53
N ASN A 221 -6.12 3.38 -6.12
CA ASN A 221 -5.27 4.47 -5.66
C ASN A 221 -6.06 5.73 -5.33
N VAL A 222 -7.31 5.87 -5.75
CA VAL A 222 -8.11 7.08 -5.55
C VAL A 222 -9.32 6.76 -4.67
N SER A 223 -9.53 7.58 -3.64
CA SER A 223 -10.71 7.56 -2.78
C SER A 223 -11.33 8.95 -2.65
N LEU A 224 -12.63 8.98 -2.38
CA LEU A 224 -13.38 10.17 -2.02
C LEU A 224 -13.63 10.13 -0.50
N LEU A 225 -13.16 11.14 0.21
CA LEU A 225 -13.30 11.28 1.67
C LEU A 225 -14.27 12.42 1.96
N GLY A 226 -15.37 12.12 2.65
CA GLY A 226 -16.30 13.12 3.18
C GLY A 226 -16.25 13.13 4.71
N MET A 227 -16.07 14.30 5.33
CA MET A 227 -15.95 14.42 6.79
C MET A 227 -16.77 15.58 7.34
N VAL A 228 -17.21 15.43 8.58
CA VAL A 228 -17.83 16.47 9.40
C VAL A 228 -17.09 16.58 10.73
N GLY A 229 -16.97 17.78 11.27
CA GLY A 229 -16.17 17.98 12.47
C GLY A 229 -16.33 19.33 13.14
N VAL A 230 -15.44 19.57 14.10
CA VAL A 230 -15.32 20.83 14.83
C VAL A 230 -13.84 21.18 15.00
N ALA A 231 -13.57 22.47 15.07
CA ALA A 231 -12.27 23.05 15.37
C ALA A 231 -12.41 24.03 16.55
N PRO A 232 -12.53 23.56 17.81
CA PRO A 232 -12.51 24.44 18.97
C PRO A 232 -11.20 25.23 19.06
N LYS A 233 -11.33 26.54 19.26
CA LYS A 233 -10.20 27.45 19.53
C LYS A 233 -9.64 27.16 20.91
N LEU A 234 -8.33 26.93 20.98
CA LEU A 234 -7.58 26.68 22.20
C LEU A 234 -6.98 27.96 22.77
N GLU A 235 -6.40 28.79 21.89
CA GLU A 235 -5.70 30.03 22.22
C GLU A 235 -5.67 30.92 20.96
N GLY A 236 -5.54 32.23 21.14
CA GLY A 236 -5.43 33.19 20.03
C GLY A 236 -6.26 34.43 20.25
N ILE A 237 -5.92 35.49 19.54
CA ILE A 237 -6.64 36.77 19.60
C ILE A 237 -7.81 36.80 18.63
N ASP A 238 -7.66 36.21 17.45
CA ASP A 238 -8.65 36.26 16.37
C ASP A 238 -9.20 34.86 16.03
N GLY A 239 -10.35 34.83 15.34
CA GLY A 239 -11.08 33.62 14.94
C GLY A 239 -11.87 32.93 16.07
N GLU A 240 -12.84 32.12 15.67
CA GLU A 240 -13.80 31.46 16.56
C GLU A 240 -13.80 29.93 16.42
N THR A 241 -14.46 29.24 17.35
CA THR A 241 -14.69 27.80 17.22
C THR A 241 -15.54 27.53 15.96
N ALA A 242 -15.06 26.64 15.10
CA ALA A 242 -15.71 26.35 13.83
C ALA A 242 -16.33 24.95 13.77
N PHE A 243 -17.42 24.82 13.02
CA PHE A 243 -17.92 23.57 12.49
C PHE A 243 -17.32 23.32 11.10
N LEU A 244 -17.02 22.06 10.80
CA LEU A 244 -16.32 21.66 9.57
C LEU A 244 -17.18 20.72 8.72
N LEU A 245 -17.17 20.95 7.41
CA LEU A 245 -17.70 20.02 6.42
C LEU A 245 -16.72 19.92 5.24
N ASP A 246 -16.05 18.78 5.13
CA ASP A 246 -14.95 18.59 4.18
C ASP A 246 -15.28 17.52 3.14
N VAL A 247 -14.87 17.75 1.89
CA VAL A 247 -14.91 16.76 0.80
C VAL A 247 -13.56 16.78 0.09
N MET A 248 -12.85 15.65 0.10
CA MET A 248 -11.51 15.52 -0.47
C MET A 248 -11.38 14.31 -1.40
N LEU A 249 -10.59 14.45 -2.45
CA LEU A 249 -10.07 13.35 -3.25
C LEU A 249 -8.68 12.99 -2.74
N ASN A 250 -8.51 11.75 -2.30
CA ASN A 250 -7.23 11.21 -1.83
C ASN A 250 -6.62 10.35 -2.94
N TYR A 251 -5.36 10.60 -3.27
CA TYR A 251 -4.51 9.71 -4.05
C TYR A 251 -3.52 9.02 -3.12
N ASN A 252 -3.59 7.69 -3.03
CA ASN A 252 -2.80 6.82 -2.19
C ASN A 252 -1.73 6.11 -3.02
N TRP A 253 -0.49 6.12 -2.55
CA TRP A 253 0.60 5.32 -3.12
C TRP A 253 1.41 4.69 -1.98
N THR A 254 1.45 3.35 -1.96
CA THR A 254 2.12 2.58 -0.90
C THR A 254 1.56 2.92 0.48
N LYS A 255 2.34 3.56 1.36
CA LYS A 255 1.92 4.07 2.67
C LYS A 255 1.71 5.58 2.68
N MET A 256 1.92 6.28 1.57
CA MET A 256 1.74 7.73 1.49
C MET A 256 0.40 8.07 0.85
N PHE A 257 -0.13 9.25 1.16
CA PHE A 257 -1.27 9.82 0.44
C PHE A 257 -1.14 11.33 0.28
N VAL A 258 -1.80 11.86 -0.75
CA VAL A 258 -2.08 13.28 -0.94
C VAL A 258 -3.58 13.45 -1.11
N GLY A 259 -4.17 14.36 -0.34
CA GLY A 259 -5.58 14.73 -0.44
C GLY A 259 -5.71 16.15 -0.97
N VAL A 260 -6.65 16.40 -1.87
CA VAL A 260 -7.04 17.75 -2.28
C VAL A 260 -8.56 17.85 -2.22
N GLY A 261 -9.07 18.95 -1.67
CA GLY A 261 -10.51 19.10 -1.56
C GLY A 261 -10.98 20.49 -1.19
N LEU A 262 -12.26 20.55 -0.86
CA LEU A 262 -12.95 21.74 -0.38
C LEU A 262 -13.46 21.50 1.03
N GLY A 263 -13.41 22.52 1.87
CA GLY A 263 -13.96 22.50 3.22
C GLY A 263 -14.87 23.70 3.46
N ALA A 264 -15.92 23.52 4.24
CA ALA A 264 -16.63 24.65 4.82
C ALA A 264 -16.12 24.86 6.25
N TRP A 265 -15.71 26.08 6.57
CA TRP A 265 -15.34 26.52 7.91
C TRP A 265 -16.45 27.44 8.43
N LEU A 266 -17.31 26.89 9.27
CA LEU A 266 -18.53 27.57 9.69
C LEU A 266 -18.41 28.04 11.13
N THR A 267 -18.23 29.33 11.32
CA THR A 267 -18.16 30.02 12.62
C THR A 267 -19.53 30.62 12.97
N GLY A 268 -19.80 30.73 14.27
CA GLY A 268 -21.02 31.38 14.79
C GLY A 268 -20.81 32.84 15.19
N GLY A 269 -19.74 33.48 14.74
CA GLY A 269 -19.34 34.84 15.13
C GLY A 269 -20.28 35.91 14.60
N ASP A 270 -20.22 37.09 15.22
CA ASP A 270 -20.89 38.29 14.72
C ASP A 270 -20.04 38.80 13.54
N SER A 271 -20.67 39.06 12.39
CA SER A 271 -20.03 39.29 11.07
C SER A 271 -19.30 40.64 10.94
N ASP A 272 -18.57 41.05 11.97
CA ASP A 272 -17.89 42.34 12.08
C ASP A 272 -16.38 42.24 11.76
N LEU A 273 -15.82 41.02 11.68
CA LEU A 273 -14.43 40.72 11.31
C LEU A 273 -14.41 39.64 10.21
N ASP A 274 -13.67 39.88 9.13
CA ASP A 274 -13.58 38.95 7.99
C ASP A 274 -13.13 37.53 8.41
N THR A 275 -12.37 37.39 9.50
CA THR A 275 -11.93 36.08 10.05
C THR A 275 -12.99 35.28 10.81
N GLU A 276 -14.16 35.88 11.06
CA GLU A 276 -15.28 35.25 11.77
C GLU A 276 -16.43 34.83 10.83
N ASP A 277 -16.23 34.99 9.52
CA ASP A 277 -17.21 34.61 8.51
C ASP A 277 -17.15 33.13 8.12
N ASN A 278 -18.23 32.68 7.48
CA ASN A 278 -18.32 31.31 6.98
C ASN A 278 -17.55 31.17 5.68
N ASP A 279 -16.46 30.41 5.70
CA ASP A 279 -15.57 30.30 4.56
C ASP A 279 -15.73 29.00 3.78
N LEU A 280 -15.45 29.12 2.48
CA LEU A 280 -15.15 27.98 1.63
C LEU A 280 -13.64 27.87 1.47
N ASP A 281 -13.08 26.81 2.02
CA ASP A 281 -11.66 26.51 2.03
C ASP A 281 -11.22 25.59 0.89
N ILE A 282 -10.00 25.79 0.40
CA ILE A 282 -9.21 24.77 -0.30
C ILE A 282 -8.36 24.02 0.73
N ILE A 283 -8.36 22.70 0.65
CA ILE A 283 -7.61 21.81 1.53
C ILE A 283 -6.57 21.04 0.73
N LEU A 284 -5.35 20.96 1.27
CA LEU A 284 -4.28 20.06 0.82
C LEU A 284 -3.78 19.24 2.02
N ASP A 285 -3.94 17.92 1.94
CA ASP A 285 -3.46 16.94 2.91
C ASP A 285 -2.27 16.18 2.34
N ILE A 286 -1.24 15.96 3.15
CA ILE A 286 -0.15 15.01 2.85
C ILE A 286 0.05 14.13 4.07
N GLY A 287 0.02 12.81 3.90
CA GLY A 287 0.14 11.90 5.02
C GLY A 287 0.85 10.59 4.74
N TYR A 288 1.15 9.89 5.83
CA TYR A 288 1.85 8.62 5.86
C TYR A 288 1.19 7.64 6.85
N GLN A 289 0.83 6.47 6.35
CA GLN A 289 0.33 5.32 7.10
C GLN A 289 1.49 4.62 7.80
N PHE A 290 1.50 4.66 9.13
CA PHE A 290 2.55 4.02 9.92
C PHE A 290 2.12 2.68 10.53
N TYR A 291 0.81 2.39 10.60
CA TYR A 291 0.29 1.12 11.10
C TYR A 291 -0.92 0.63 10.32
N GLU A 292 -1.00 -0.68 10.13
CA GLU A 292 -2.14 -1.38 9.52
C GLU A 292 -2.31 -2.75 10.15
N LYS A 293 -3.54 -3.04 10.58
CA LYS A 293 -4.04 -4.38 10.83
C LYS A 293 -4.98 -4.72 9.66
N PRO A 294 -4.63 -5.71 8.80
CA PRO A 294 -5.43 -6.06 7.64
C PRO A 294 -6.91 -6.27 8.00
N ASP A 295 -7.79 -5.70 7.19
CA ASP A 295 -9.25 -5.81 7.30
C ASP A 295 -9.86 -5.34 8.64
N ALA A 296 -9.13 -4.53 9.41
CA ALA A 296 -9.61 -4.06 10.71
C ALA A 296 -9.31 -2.60 11.02
N PHE A 297 -8.09 -2.12 10.74
CA PHE A 297 -7.69 -0.79 11.22
C PHE A 297 -6.44 -0.26 10.52
N LYS A 298 -6.44 1.03 10.17
CA LYS A 298 -5.24 1.75 9.71
C LYS A 298 -5.04 3.02 10.52
N LEU A 299 -3.78 3.39 10.71
CA LEU A 299 -3.39 4.61 11.40
C LEU A 299 -2.32 5.34 10.60
N SER A 300 -2.60 6.61 10.34
CA SER A 300 -1.78 7.51 9.54
C SER A 300 -1.54 8.81 10.27
N GLY A 301 -0.42 9.46 9.97
CA GLY A 301 -0.14 10.84 10.34
C GLY A 301 -0.29 11.73 9.12
N PHE A 302 -0.76 12.96 9.28
CA PHE A 302 -0.92 13.90 8.18
C PHE A 302 -0.51 15.32 8.56
N ILE A 303 -0.18 16.09 7.53
CA ILE A 303 -0.04 17.55 7.55
C ILE A 303 -1.16 18.09 6.66
N GLU A 304 -1.88 19.10 7.15
CA GLU A 304 -2.97 19.77 6.46
C GLU A 304 -2.60 21.24 6.21
N LEU A 305 -2.90 21.71 5.00
CA LEU A 305 -2.89 23.13 4.63
C LEU A 305 -4.29 23.51 4.19
N ARG A 306 -4.79 24.62 4.73
CA ARG A 306 -6.14 25.12 4.52
C ARG A 306 -6.14 26.63 4.32
N SER A 307 -6.93 27.11 3.37
CA SER A 307 -7.10 28.55 3.09
C SER A 307 -8.46 28.80 2.47
N ALA A 308 -9.12 29.90 2.86
CA ALA A 308 -10.30 30.37 2.16
C ALA A 308 -9.98 30.67 0.69
N VAL A 309 -10.93 30.40 -0.21
CA VAL A 309 -10.75 30.51 -1.67
C VAL A 309 -10.49 31.96 -2.10
N ASP A 310 -11.11 32.92 -1.43
CA ASP A 310 -11.01 34.36 -1.65
C ASP A 310 -9.81 35.02 -0.96
N GLU A 311 -9.19 34.35 0.01
CA GLU A 311 -8.05 34.88 0.78
C GLU A 311 -6.69 34.31 0.35
N PHE A 312 -6.62 33.66 -0.82
CA PHE A 312 -5.40 32.98 -1.25
C PHE A 312 -4.19 33.91 -1.44
N SER A 313 -4.41 35.21 -1.64
CA SER A 313 -3.36 36.24 -1.70
C SER A 313 -2.74 36.56 -0.35
N ASP A 314 -3.46 36.30 0.74
CA ASP A 314 -3.19 36.72 2.11
C ASP A 314 -3.01 35.49 3.03
N PHE A 315 -2.53 34.39 2.44
CA PHE A 315 -2.27 33.11 3.12
C PHE A 315 -1.33 33.26 4.34
N ASP A 316 -0.44 34.26 4.35
CA ASP A 316 0.43 34.54 5.48
C ASP A 316 -0.28 35.16 6.69
N LEU A 317 -1.55 35.53 6.55
CA LEU A 317 -2.42 36.00 7.63
C LEU A 317 -3.47 34.94 7.98
N TYR A 318 -4.21 34.45 6.98
CA TYR A 318 -5.41 33.63 7.21
C TYR A 318 -5.24 32.14 6.88
N GLY A 319 -4.08 31.78 6.31
CA GLY A 319 -3.73 30.40 6.05
C GLY A 319 -3.61 29.60 7.34
N ARG A 320 -4.21 28.41 7.33
CA ARG A 320 -4.17 27.43 8.43
C ARG A 320 -3.25 26.28 8.03
N VAL A 321 -2.29 25.97 8.90
CA VAL A 321 -1.38 24.82 8.76
C VAL A 321 -1.48 23.95 10.00
N GLY A 322 -1.57 22.64 9.81
CA GLY A 322 -1.70 21.73 10.93
C GLY A 322 -1.14 20.35 10.68
N ALA A 323 -1.20 19.53 11.72
CA ALA A 323 -0.84 18.13 11.65
C ALA A 323 -1.72 17.30 12.58
N GLY A 324 -1.95 16.04 12.23
CA GLY A 324 -2.84 15.17 12.96
C GLY A 324 -2.62 13.69 12.71
N LEU A 325 -3.48 12.90 13.34
CA LEU A 325 -3.61 11.47 13.19
C LEU A 325 -4.96 11.14 12.55
N ARG A 326 -4.93 10.22 11.58
CA ARG A 326 -6.10 9.71 10.87
C ARG A 326 -6.25 8.21 11.12
N PHE A 327 -7.44 7.83 11.56
CA PHE A 327 -7.85 6.46 11.90
C PHE A 327 -8.82 5.96 10.84
N HIS A 328 -8.57 4.80 10.22
CA HIS A 328 -9.51 4.13 9.32
C HIS A 328 -10.00 2.83 9.98
N PHE A 329 -11.31 2.56 9.89
CA PHE A 329 -11.98 1.38 10.42
C PHE A 329 -12.73 0.64 9.32
#